data_AF-A0AA35QWH6-F1
#
_entry.id   AF-A0AA35QWH6-F1
#
_cell.length_a   1.000
_cell.length_b   1.000
_cell.length_c   1.000
_cell.angle_alpha   90.00
_cell.angle_beta   90.00
_cell.angle_gamma   90.00
#
_symmetry.space_group_name_H-M   'P 1'
#
loop_
_entity.id
_entity.type
_entity.pdbx_description
1 polymer ?
#
loop_
_entity_poly.entity_id
_entity_poly.type
_entity_poly.pdbx_seq_one_letter_code
_entity_poly.pdbx_strand_id
1 'polypeptide(L)'
;MITFNNGGKWSRLHPPTSSGCHGNSECSLHLHLHYSLLVASEYNRSYSAPLLSTETAVGIIIGHGSYGVTRNDSEPRLVVSNDGGYSWMDPGLPVGTYVYGIADYGNIIVVAPDSENVEYIWFSHNRGECFVKQLLDTTEFFSLSRGLLMDPRASSLTAFMMGVEGNETGDEWRMITLNFKRLLQRKCVPSDYQKWVEHVNKDACPLGYRDTYNITKSLSICYNEQGYKYKPILNERCDCSTEDLECDYGYNRTKDDTCERMKGYNLADDCPPGAKYFNRTKSGFRLIPGDRCLPSSVSRQLLKTEQLPCVGHEEEAGFDNAREAIRRAGVTAGRVVGGVIIALIVVAFAVVAFYCFLRCREHSPATYEKVLYQKLPMVDAAAAAGKKGTAVAQTMTSLTPPPPLPQPPHRPPRTLSRTPEL
;
A
#
# COMPACT_ATOMS: atom_id res chain seq x y z
N MET A 1 -6.38 -7.15 15.32
CA MET A 1 -5.74 -8.45 15.04
C MET A 1 -4.63 -8.24 14.02
N ILE A 2 -3.60 -9.08 14.04
CA ILE A 2 -2.47 -9.07 13.09
C ILE A 2 -2.24 -10.49 12.53
N THR A 3 -1.72 -10.59 11.31
CA THR A 3 -1.32 -11.85 10.67
C THR A 3 0.08 -11.70 10.09
N PHE A 4 0.88 -12.77 10.16
CA PHE A 4 2.24 -12.82 9.61
C PHE A 4 2.37 -13.83 8.46
N ASN A 5 1.31 -14.58 8.15
CA ASN A 5 1.28 -15.61 7.11
C ASN A 5 0.13 -15.36 6.12
N ASN A 6 0.04 -14.12 5.62
CA ASN A 6 -0.90 -13.70 4.58
C ASN A 6 -2.39 -14.02 4.89
N GLY A 7 -2.79 -13.89 6.16
CA GLY A 7 -4.18 -14.10 6.58
C GLY A 7 -4.53 -15.52 6.97
N GLY A 8 -3.60 -16.49 6.87
CA GLY A 8 -3.84 -17.87 7.27
C GLY A 8 -4.14 -18.03 8.77
N LYS A 9 -3.44 -17.27 9.62
CA LYS A 9 -3.66 -17.21 11.07
C LYS A 9 -3.61 -15.77 11.57
N TRP A 10 -4.50 -15.46 12.51
CA TRP A 10 -4.60 -14.14 13.13
C TRP A 10 -4.39 -14.24 14.64
N SER A 11 -3.68 -13.28 15.21
CA SER A 11 -3.47 -13.15 16.65
C SER A 11 -3.77 -11.74 17.15
N ARG A 12 -3.98 -11.62 18.46
CA ARG A 12 -4.04 -10.32 19.14
C ARG A 12 -2.62 -9.75 19.22
N LEU A 13 -2.51 -8.42 19.19
CA LEU A 13 -1.21 -7.76 19.32
C LEU A 13 -0.79 -7.77 20.78
N HIS A 14 0.45 -8.16 21.05
CA HIS A 14 1.01 -8.12 22.39
C HIS A 14 1.18 -6.67 22.84
N PRO A 15 0.66 -6.30 24.03
CA PRO A 15 0.84 -4.96 24.53
C PRO A 15 2.31 -4.75 24.98
N PRO A 16 2.85 -3.53 24.90
CA PRO A 16 4.16 -3.20 25.46
C PRO A 16 4.25 -3.54 26.95
N THR A 17 5.45 -3.81 27.45
CA THR A 17 5.66 -4.11 28.89
C THR A 17 5.24 -2.96 29.81
N SER A 18 5.23 -1.73 29.32
CA SER A 18 4.81 -0.52 30.03
C SER A 18 3.30 -0.28 30.03
N SER A 19 2.49 -1.14 29.40
CA SER A 19 1.06 -0.92 29.20
C SER A 19 0.19 -1.03 30.45
N GLY A 20 0.75 -1.55 31.55
CA GLY A 20 -0.02 -1.86 32.76
C GLY A 20 -0.90 -3.12 32.65
N CYS A 21 -0.83 -3.87 31.54
CA CYS A 21 -1.62 -5.09 31.34
C CYS A 21 -1.05 -6.36 32.00
N HIS A 22 -0.23 -6.21 33.03
CA HIS A 22 0.45 -7.33 33.68
C HIS A 22 -0.54 -8.38 34.22
N GLY A 23 -0.34 -9.64 33.83
CA GLY A 23 -1.12 -10.78 34.32
C GLY A 23 -2.52 -10.95 33.71
N ASN A 24 -2.97 -10.05 32.83
CA ASN A 24 -4.26 -10.17 32.15
C ASN A 24 -4.07 -10.75 30.73
N SER A 25 -4.38 -12.04 30.56
CA SER A 25 -4.31 -12.74 29.27
C SER A 25 -5.30 -12.21 28.21
N GLU A 26 -6.36 -11.51 28.64
CA GLU A 26 -7.33 -10.91 27.72
C GLU A 26 -6.92 -9.52 27.24
N CYS A 27 -5.99 -8.84 27.95
CA CYS A 27 -5.50 -7.55 27.50
C CYS A 27 -4.62 -7.68 26.26
N SER A 28 -4.83 -6.78 25.30
CA SER A 28 -4.02 -6.66 24.10
C SER A 28 -3.84 -5.20 23.70
N LEU A 29 -2.91 -4.95 22.77
CA LEU A 29 -2.81 -3.69 22.04
C LEU A 29 -3.89 -3.63 20.96
N HIS A 30 -4.65 -2.54 20.95
CA HIS A 30 -5.63 -2.22 19.91
C HIS A 30 -5.15 -0.99 19.13
N LEU A 31 -4.84 -1.16 17.85
CA LEU A 31 -4.43 -0.06 16.97
C LEU A 31 -5.65 0.74 16.50
N HIS A 32 -5.51 2.06 16.46
CA HIS A 32 -6.51 2.98 15.93
C HIS A 32 -6.26 3.14 14.43
N LEU A 33 -7.04 2.39 13.65
CA LEU A 33 -6.95 2.36 12.19
C LEU A 33 -7.99 3.30 11.56
N HIS A 34 -8.27 3.13 10.27
CA HIS A 34 -9.14 4.00 9.49
C HIS A 34 -10.50 4.30 10.14
N TYR A 35 -11.15 3.32 10.77
CA TYR A 35 -12.42 3.54 11.45
C TYR A 35 -12.32 4.52 12.63
N SER A 36 -11.26 4.41 13.44
CA SER A 36 -11.00 5.37 14.52
C SER A 36 -10.77 6.78 13.96
N LEU A 37 -10.12 6.91 12.80
CA LEU A 37 -9.91 8.21 12.13
C LEU A 37 -11.25 8.84 11.72
N LEU A 38 -12.15 8.04 11.13
CA LEU A 38 -13.47 8.50 10.68
C LEU A 38 -14.33 8.95 11.86
N VAL A 39 -14.46 8.11 12.89
CA VAL A 39 -15.31 8.42 14.04
C VAL A 39 -14.77 9.61 14.84
N ALA A 40 -13.46 9.75 14.95
CA ALA A 40 -12.87 10.90 15.63
C ALA A 40 -13.23 12.22 14.93
N SER A 41 -13.25 12.23 13.59
CA SER A 41 -13.66 13.41 12.82
C SER A 41 -15.10 13.85 13.11
N GLU A 42 -16.00 12.92 13.44
CA GLU A 42 -17.39 13.22 13.82
C GLU A 42 -17.50 13.80 15.24
N TYR A 43 -16.55 13.49 16.13
CA TYR A 43 -16.52 13.95 17.52
C TYR A 43 -15.51 15.09 17.78
N ASN A 44 -15.07 15.79 16.73
CA ASN A 44 -14.07 16.86 16.82
C ASN A 44 -12.74 16.42 17.46
N ARG A 45 -12.39 15.13 17.32
CA ARG A 45 -11.09 14.57 17.69
C ARG A 45 -10.27 14.41 16.41
N SER A 46 -9.08 15.00 16.37
CA SER A 46 -8.19 14.86 15.20
C SER A 46 -7.26 13.67 15.39
N TYR A 47 -7.55 12.55 14.72
CA TYR A 47 -6.48 11.63 14.33
C TYR A 47 -6.04 12.00 12.91
N SER A 48 -5.01 12.82 12.79
CA SER A 48 -4.50 13.25 11.48
C SER A 48 -3.62 12.21 10.79
N ALA A 49 -2.99 11.29 11.53
CA ALA A 49 -2.03 10.34 10.97
C ALA A 49 -2.51 8.88 11.03
N PRO A 50 -2.57 8.16 9.89
CA PRO A 50 -2.82 6.73 9.85
C PRO A 50 -1.56 5.93 10.26
N LEU A 51 -1.75 4.64 10.51
CA LEU A 51 -0.64 3.68 10.68
C LEU A 51 0.39 3.85 9.55
N LEU A 52 1.65 4.08 9.92
CA LEU A 52 2.75 4.34 9.00
C LEU A 52 3.74 3.17 9.01
N SER A 53 4.02 2.64 7.82
CA SER A 53 5.14 1.75 7.53
C SER A 53 5.64 2.02 6.11
N THR A 54 6.89 1.66 5.82
CA THR A 54 7.46 1.80 4.47
C THR A 54 8.46 0.68 4.22
N GLU A 55 8.50 0.16 3.00
CA GLU A 55 9.42 -0.91 2.57
C GLU A 55 10.90 -0.55 2.79
N THR A 56 11.20 0.76 2.77
CA THR A 56 12.54 1.30 2.98
C THR A 56 12.96 1.39 4.43
N ALA A 57 12.07 1.14 5.38
CA ALA A 57 12.33 1.15 6.82
C ALA A 57 11.89 -0.18 7.42
N VAL A 58 12.65 -1.24 7.10
CA VAL A 58 12.33 -2.63 7.43
C VAL A 58 11.92 -2.79 8.89
N GLY A 59 10.80 -3.45 9.13
CA GLY A 59 10.27 -3.74 10.48
C GLY A 59 9.62 -2.57 11.22
N ILE A 60 9.75 -1.33 10.74
CA ILE A 60 9.19 -0.17 11.44
C ILE A 60 7.70 0.00 11.13
N ILE A 61 6.89 0.02 12.18
CA ILE A 61 5.46 0.35 12.14
C ILE A 61 5.19 1.38 13.24
N ILE A 62 4.57 2.50 12.89
CA ILE A 62 4.22 3.58 13.83
C ILE A 62 2.72 3.80 13.75
N GLY A 63 2.06 3.94 14.90
CA GLY A 63 0.62 4.15 14.94
C GLY A 63 0.14 4.73 16.27
N HIS A 64 -1.16 4.98 16.33
CA HIS A 64 -1.85 5.19 17.58
C HIS A 64 -2.49 3.88 18.06
N GLY A 65 -2.54 3.69 19.36
CA GLY A 65 -3.24 2.57 19.96
C GLY A 65 -3.67 2.81 21.40
N SER A 66 -4.36 1.80 21.93
CA SER A 66 -4.81 1.72 23.32
C SER A 66 -4.64 0.31 23.85
N TYR A 67 -4.53 0.17 25.18
CA TYR A 67 -4.33 -1.11 25.85
C TYR A 67 -5.58 -1.51 26.61
N GLY A 68 -6.00 -2.77 26.46
CA GLY A 68 -7.14 -3.28 27.21
C GLY A 68 -7.73 -4.54 26.60
N VAL A 69 -8.86 -4.96 27.15
CA VAL A 69 -9.66 -6.06 26.59
C VAL A 69 -10.31 -5.63 25.27
N THR A 70 -10.68 -4.35 25.18
CA THR A 70 -11.24 -3.72 23.98
C THR A 70 -10.53 -2.39 23.69
N ARG A 71 -10.73 -1.89 22.47
CA ARG A 71 -10.22 -0.59 22.01
C ARG A 71 -10.82 0.57 22.82
N ASN A 72 -9.97 1.52 23.22
CA ASN A 72 -10.37 2.77 23.90
C ASN A 72 -9.84 3.98 23.11
N ASP A 73 -10.74 4.72 22.45
CA ASP A 73 -10.36 5.90 21.64
C ASP A 73 -10.13 7.18 22.45
N SER A 74 -10.39 7.17 23.77
CA SER A 74 -10.29 8.37 24.60
C SER A 74 -8.88 8.66 25.10
N GLU A 75 -8.00 7.64 25.12
CA GLU A 75 -6.62 7.77 25.56
C GLU A 75 -5.65 7.21 24.51
N PRO A 76 -5.57 7.82 23.31
CA PRO A 76 -4.63 7.35 22.30
C PRO A 76 -3.19 7.56 22.75
N ARG A 77 -2.36 6.56 22.47
CA ARG A 77 -0.93 6.59 22.70
C ARG A 77 -0.18 6.28 21.42
N LEU A 78 0.97 6.92 21.24
CA LEU A 78 1.90 6.54 20.19
C LEU A 78 2.50 5.17 20.51
N VAL A 79 2.45 4.25 19.56
CA VAL A 79 3.09 2.94 19.65
C VAL A 79 3.97 2.70 18.45
N VAL A 80 5.10 2.04 18.68
CA VAL A 80 6.09 1.74 17.62
C VAL A 80 6.47 0.27 17.69
N SER A 81 6.50 -0.40 16.55
CA SER A 81 7.17 -1.69 16.37
C SER A 81 8.38 -1.49 15.49
N ASN A 82 9.47 -2.20 15.78
CA ASN A 82 10.69 -2.21 14.96
C ASN A 82 11.01 -3.60 14.38
N ASP A 83 10.09 -4.56 14.57
CA ASP A 83 10.21 -5.97 14.17
C ASP A 83 9.04 -6.46 13.30
N GLY A 84 8.25 -5.55 12.72
CA GLY A 84 7.13 -5.88 11.84
C GLY A 84 5.83 -6.21 12.57
N GLY A 85 5.71 -5.85 13.85
CA GLY A 85 4.49 -5.96 14.64
C GLY A 85 4.44 -7.18 15.57
N TYR A 86 5.54 -7.92 15.71
CA TYR A 86 5.67 -9.01 16.67
C TYR A 86 5.72 -8.47 18.10
N SER A 87 6.50 -7.41 18.31
CA SER A 87 6.55 -6.66 19.56
C SER A 87 6.28 -5.18 19.32
N TRP A 88 5.80 -4.53 20.37
CA TRP A 88 5.42 -3.13 20.36
C TRP A 88 6.03 -2.41 21.56
N MET A 89 6.40 -1.15 21.34
CA MET A 89 6.98 -0.24 22.33
C MET A 89 6.03 0.95 22.50
N ASP A 90 5.81 1.32 23.75
CA ASP A 90 5.24 2.62 24.12
C ASP A 90 6.41 3.53 24.52
N PRO A 91 6.71 4.60 23.76
CA PRO A 91 7.84 5.44 24.09
C PRO A 91 7.58 6.41 25.26
N GLY A 92 6.41 6.35 25.91
CA GLY A 92 6.10 7.10 27.12
C GLY A 92 5.76 8.57 26.87
N LEU A 93 5.36 8.92 25.64
CA LEU A 93 4.87 10.25 25.32
C LEU A 93 3.52 10.50 26.03
N PRO A 94 3.13 11.77 26.26
CA PRO A 94 1.81 12.09 26.80
C PRO A 94 0.68 11.42 26.01
N VAL A 95 -0.45 11.17 26.67
CA VAL A 95 -1.67 10.75 25.97
C VAL A 95 -2.08 11.85 25.00
N GLY A 96 -2.31 11.49 23.74
CA GLY A 96 -2.60 12.47 22.70
C GLY A 96 -2.47 11.93 21.29
N THR A 97 -2.83 12.76 20.33
CA THR A 97 -2.68 12.49 18.91
C THR A 97 -1.45 13.19 18.35
N TYR A 98 -0.91 12.61 17.29
CA TYR A 98 0.42 12.93 16.79
C TYR A 98 0.45 12.77 15.29
N VAL A 99 1.24 13.61 14.63
CA VAL A 99 1.75 13.30 13.29
C VAL A 99 3.16 12.73 13.41
N TYR A 100 3.50 11.81 12.51
CA TYR A 100 4.81 11.16 12.53
C TYR A 100 5.31 10.87 11.13
N GLY A 101 6.64 10.77 11.03
CA GLY A 101 7.35 10.56 9.78
C GLY A 101 8.60 9.72 9.96
N ILE A 102 9.03 9.05 8.90
CA ILE A 102 10.26 8.26 8.86
C ILE A 102 11.24 8.93 7.90
N ALA A 103 12.50 9.06 8.33
CA ALA A 103 13.61 9.59 7.56
C ALA A 103 14.81 8.64 7.61
N ASP A 104 15.72 8.82 6.65
CA ASP A 104 16.96 8.04 6.48
C ASP A 104 16.76 6.52 6.64
N TYR A 105 15.80 5.96 5.90
CA TYR A 105 15.54 4.52 5.83
C TYR A 105 15.24 3.91 7.21
N GLY A 106 14.50 4.64 8.05
CA GLY A 106 14.14 4.17 9.39
C GLY A 106 15.16 4.51 10.48
N ASN A 107 16.27 5.17 10.15
CA ASN A 107 17.21 5.63 11.16
C ASN A 107 16.63 6.77 11.99
N ILE A 108 15.78 7.63 11.39
CA ILE A 108 15.11 8.72 12.10
C ILE A 108 13.59 8.50 12.09
N ILE A 109 12.98 8.59 13.27
CA ILE A 109 11.54 8.73 13.43
C ILE A 109 11.28 10.11 14.02
N VAL A 110 10.36 10.87 13.43
CA VAL A 110 9.96 12.20 13.92
C VAL A 110 8.51 12.15 14.33
N VAL A 111 8.17 12.79 15.45
CA VAL A 111 6.83 12.87 16.01
C VAL A 111 6.56 14.32 16.43
N ALA A 112 5.43 14.87 16.02
CA ALA A 112 4.95 16.16 16.50
C ALA A 112 3.52 16.00 17.08
N PRO A 113 3.18 16.72 18.17
CA PRO A 113 1.80 16.84 18.61
C PRO A 113 0.89 17.30 17.46
N ASP A 114 -0.27 16.67 17.33
CA ASP A 114 -1.34 17.15 16.45
C ASP A 114 -2.16 18.20 17.22
N SER A 115 -1.62 19.42 17.30
CA SER A 115 -2.10 20.49 18.19
C SER A 115 -2.04 21.85 17.50
N GLU A 116 -2.90 22.77 17.93
CA GLU A 116 -2.90 24.18 17.51
C GLU A 116 -1.76 25.00 18.13
N ASN A 117 -1.05 24.45 19.12
CA ASN A 117 0.17 25.02 19.66
C ASN A 117 1.24 23.94 19.78
N VAL A 118 2.19 23.92 18.84
CA VAL A 118 3.30 22.98 18.80
C VAL A 118 4.60 23.71 19.13
N GLU A 119 5.10 23.51 20.35
CA GLU A 119 6.35 24.12 20.84
C GLU A 119 7.58 23.21 20.67
N TYR A 120 7.35 21.92 20.43
CA TYR A 120 8.40 20.92 20.36
C TYR A 120 8.01 19.73 19.52
N ILE A 121 9.02 19.02 19.06
CA ILE A 121 8.91 17.69 18.47
C ILE A 121 9.61 16.67 19.35
N TRP A 122 9.36 15.40 19.06
CA TRP A 122 10.25 14.33 19.46
C TRP A 122 10.88 13.69 18.24
N PHE A 123 12.11 13.24 18.38
CA PHE A 123 12.74 12.38 17.38
C PHE A 123 13.45 11.20 18.02
N SER A 124 13.48 10.08 17.31
CA SER A 124 14.26 8.89 17.65
C SER A 124 15.31 8.68 16.58
N HIS A 125 16.53 8.31 17.00
CA HIS A 125 17.61 7.87 16.11
C HIS A 125 17.95 6.38 16.28
N ASN A 126 17.18 5.68 17.11
CA ASN A 126 17.36 4.27 17.46
C ASN A 126 16.06 3.50 17.20
N ARG A 127 15.45 3.74 16.04
CA ARG A 127 14.32 2.96 15.51
C ARG A 127 13.10 2.90 16.44
N GLY A 128 12.88 3.96 17.21
CA GLY A 128 11.72 4.11 18.10
C GLY A 128 11.89 3.60 19.52
N GLU A 129 13.07 3.09 19.88
CA GLU A 129 13.36 2.65 21.25
C GLU A 129 13.39 3.83 22.24
N CYS A 130 13.97 4.96 21.84
CA CYS A 130 14.03 6.16 22.66
C CYS A 130 13.72 7.41 21.85
N PHE A 131 13.04 8.36 22.47
CA PHE A 131 12.69 9.65 21.87
C PHE A 131 13.32 10.80 22.64
N VAL A 132 13.88 11.74 21.91
CA VAL A 132 14.47 12.97 22.43
C VAL A 132 13.55 14.13 22.09
N LYS A 133 13.18 14.92 23.10
CA LYS A 133 12.37 16.13 22.94
C LYS A 133 13.26 17.27 22.43
N GLN A 134 12.81 17.97 21.38
CA GLN A 134 13.50 19.12 20.79
C GLN A 134 12.52 20.28 20.67
N LEU A 135 12.87 21.43 21.27
CA LEU A 135 12.11 22.67 21.12
C LEU A 135 12.20 23.17 19.69
N LEU A 136 11.07 23.65 19.18
CA LEU A 136 11.02 24.38 17.93
C LEU A 136 11.44 25.82 18.18
N ASP A 137 12.14 26.39 17.21
CA ASP A 137 12.50 27.81 17.22
C ASP A 137 11.34 28.59 16.58
N THR A 138 10.27 28.77 17.34
CA THR A 138 9.11 29.59 16.95
C THR A 138 9.09 30.85 17.80
N THR A 139 8.76 31.97 17.17
CA THR A 139 8.67 33.27 17.82
C THR A 139 7.30 33.51 18.44
N GLU A 140 6.27 32.84 17.92
CA GLU A 140 4.88 32.92 18.38
C GLU A 140 4.22 31.54 18.42
N PHE A 141 2.89 31.50 18.58
CA PHE A 141 2.11 30.26 18.57
C PHE A 141 2.15 29.63 17.18
N PHE A 142 2.61 28.39 17.08
CA PHE A 142 2.65 27.65 15.83
C PHE A 142 1.59 26.55 15.82
N SER A 143 0.59 26.73 14.95
CA SER A 143 -0.49 25.78 14.70
C SER A 143 -0.17 24.90 13.50
N LEU A 144 -0.09 23.59 13.72
CA LEU A 144 0.27 22.64 12.67
C LEU A 144 -0.95 22.31 11.80
N SER A 145 -1.00 22.84 10.57
CA SER A 145 -2.20 22.71 9.71
C SER A 145 -2.11 21.63 8.62
N ARG A 146 -0.91 21.24 8.18
CA ARG A 146 -0.71 20.26 7.09
C ARG A 146 0.17 19.06 7.47
N GLY A 147 0.41 18.88 8.78
CA GLY A 147 1.18 17.77 9.31
C GLY A 147 2.68 17.79 8.93
N LEU A 148 3.30 16.62 8.97
CA LEU A 148 4.70 16.40 8.58
C LEU A 148 4.79 15.97 7.12
N LEU A 149 5.50 16.75 6.30
CA LEU A 149 5.83 16.40 4.93
C LEU A 149 7.20 15.71 4.90
N MET A 150 7.18 14.45 4.47
CA MET A 150 8.36 13.58 4.38
C MET A 150 8.58 13.12 2.94
N ASP A 151 9.80 12.69 2.63
CA ASP A 151 10.03 11.90 1.42
C ASP A 151 9.20 10.60 1.51
N PRO A 152 8.33 10.29 0.53
CA PRO A 152 7.52 9.06 0.55
C PRO A 152 8.33 7.77 0.66
N ARG A 153 9.60 7.79 0.22
CA ARG A 153 10.53 6.65 0.32
C ARG A 153 11.38 6.69 1.59
N ALA A 154 11.08 7.60 2.51
CA ALA A 154 11.82 7.82 3.75
C ALA A 154 13.35 7.92 3.58
N SER A 155 13.86 8.34 2.42
CA SER A 155 15.30 8.38 2.13
C SER A 155 15.96 9.72 2.46
N SER A 156 15.15 10.76 2.63
CA SER A 156 15.59 12.11 2.99
C SER A 156 16.02 12.19 4.47
N LEU A 157 16.99 13.05 4.75
CA LEU A 157 17.37 13.50 6.10
C LEU A 157 16.61 14.77 6.53
N THR A 158 15.64 15.20 5.72
CA THR A 158 14.90 16.43 5.93
C THR A 158 13.41 16.14 6.01
N ALA A 159 12.77 16.70 7.02
CA ALA A 159 11.33 16.76 7.20
C ALA A 159 10.85 18.22 7.14
N PHE A 160 9.62 18.46 6.72
CA PHE A 160 9.03 19.80 6.73
C PHE A 160 7.74 19.79 7.54
N MET A 161 7.59 20.75 8.45
CA MET A 161 6.34 21.02 9.16
C MET A 161 5.72 22.27 8.53
N MET A 162 4.46 22.18 8.12
CA MET A 162 3.76 23.31 7.52
C MET A 162 2.53 23.67 8.36
N GLY A 163 2.45 24.94 8.73
CA GLY A 163 1.43 25.46 9.62
C GLY A 163 1.33 26.97 9.55
N VAL A 164 0.61 27.52 10.50
CA VAL A 164 0.42 28.96 10.68
C VAL A 164 1.13 29.36 11.96
N GLU A 165 1.98 30.37 11.89
CA GLU A 165 2.58 31.02 13.05
C GLU A 165 1.97 32.41 13.17
N GLY A 166 1.52 32.75 14.37
CA GLY A 166 0.90 34.05 14.59
C GLY A 166 0.50 34.31 16.02
N ASN A 167 -0.08 35.50 16.20
CA ASN A 167 -0.66 35.98 17.43
C ASN A 167 -2.05 36.57 17.12
N GLU A 168 -2.69 37.17 18.13
CA GLU A 168 -4.03 37.77 18.00
C GLU A 168 -4.18 38.82 16.88
N THR A 169 -3.07 39.36 16.35
CA THR A 169 -3.04 40.46 15.37
C THR A 169 -2.66 40.06 13.95
N GLY A 170 -2.26 38.81 13.70
CA GLY A 170 -1.97 38.33 12.35
C GLY A 170 -1.39 36.92 12.28
N ASP A 171 -1.92 36.14 11.33
CA ASP A 171 -1.53 34.76 11.05
C ASP A 171 -0.69 34.70 9.76
N GLU A 172 0.51 34.12 9.83
CA GLU A 172 1.38 33.89 8.66
C GLU A 172 1.62 32.39 8.41
N TRP A 173 1.56 31.97 7.15
CA TRP A 173 1.98 30.62 6.80
C TRP A 173 3.49 30.46 7.01
N ARG A 174 3.88 29.41 7.73
CA ARG A 174 5.27 29.05 7.98
C ARG A 174 5.56 27.60 7.59
N MET A 175 6.79 27.39 7.16
CA MET A 175 7.36 26.07 6.93
C MET A 175 8.63 25.91 7.75
N ILE A 176 8.59 25.03 8.75
CA ILE A 176 9.76 24.70 9.58
C ILE A 176 10.46 23.51 8.93
N THR A 177 11.75 23.67 8.62
CA THR A 177 12.58 22.61 8.04
C THR A 177 13.37 21.92 9.14
N LEU A 178 13.12 20.63 9.36
CA LEU A 178 13.87 19.79 10.28
C LEU A 178 14.97 19.07 9.50
N ASN A 179 16.23 19.46 9.72
CA ASN A 179 17.38 18.91 9.00
C ASN A 179 18.25 18.04 9.92
N PHE A 180 18.16 16.72 9.75
CA PHE A 180 18.90 15.74 10.56
C PHE A 180 20.35 15.54 10.14
N LYS A 181 20.85 16.24 9.10
CA LYS A 181 22.26 16.16 8.68
C LYS A 181 23.24 16.61 9.76
N ARG A 182 22.81 17.49 10.68
CA ARG A 182 23.64 17.90 11.83
C ARG A 182 23.78 16.81 12.89
N LEU A 183 22.78 15.92 12.99
CA LEU A 183 22.81 14.75 13.86
C LEU A 183 23.60 13.61 13.19
N LEU A 184 23.26 13.31 11.94
CA LEU A 184 23.89 12.25 11.15
C LEU A 184 24.95 12.85 10.23
N GLN A 185 26.15 13.11 10.77
CA GLN A 185 27.19 13.88 10.07
C GLN A 185 28.06 13.04 9.11
N ARG A 186 28.09 11.72 9.28
CA ARG A 186 28.93 10.80 8.49
C ARG A 186 28.10 9.72 7.82
N LYS A 187 28.61 9.23 6.68
CA LYS A 187 28.05 8.05 6.02
C LYS A 187 28.21 6.83 6.91
N CYS A 188 27.24 5.93 6.87
CA CYS A 188 27.37 4.61 7.49
C CYS A 188 28.43 3.79 6.75
N VAL A 189 29.24 3.07 7.51
CA VAL A 189 30.24 2.10 7.04
C VAL A 189 29.79 0.68 7.40
N PRO A 190 30.36 -0.38 6.81
CA PRO A 190 29.90 -1.76 7.05
C PRO A 190 29.79 -2.16 8.54
N SER A 191 30.64 -1.61 9.42
CA SER A 191 30.59 -1.89 10.86
C SER A 191 29.40 -1.27 11.60
N ASP A 192 28.71 -0.29 11.01
CA ASP A 192 27.53 0.36 11.57
C ASP A 192 26.25 -0.47 11.38
N TYR A 193 26.30 -1.50 10.54
CA TYR A 193 25.17 -2.37 10.26
C TYR A 193 25.20 -3.63 11.11
N GLN A 194 24.01 -4.17 11.40
CA GLN A 194 23.79 -5.47 12.01
C GLN A 194 22.81 -6.29 11.17
N LYS A 195 22.92 -7.62 11.31
CA LYS A 195 21.95 -8.52 10.70
C LYS A 195 20.63 -8.45 11.45
N TRP A 196 19.55 -8.25 10.73
CA TRP A 196 18.18 -8.39 11.20
C TRP A 196 17.50 -9.45 10.37
N VAL A 197 16.93 -10.45 11.02
CA VAL A 197 16.28 -11.58 10.38
C VAL A 197 14.78 -11.36 10.51
N GLU A 198 14.05 -11.52 9.41
CA GLU A 198 12.59 -11.53 9.45
C GLU A 198 12.09 -12.63 10.39
N HIS A 199 11.01 -12.31 11.10
CA HIS A 199 10.38 -13.18 12.08
C HIS A 199 11.28 -13.43 13.31
N VAL A 200 10.91 -12.82 14.44
CA VAL A 200 11.70 -12.79 15.68
C VAL A 200 12.01 -14.19 16.22
N ASN A 201 11.15 -15.18 15.94
CA ASN A 201 11.33 -16.54 16.39
C ASN A 201 11.99 -17.41 15.31
N LYS A 202 13.15 -18.01 15.65
CA LYS A 202 13.89 -18.96 14.78
C LYS A 202 13.12 -20.24 14.47
N ASP A 203 11.99 -20.48 15.10
CA ASP A 203 11.12 -21.61 14.78
C ASP A 203 9.95 -21.19 13.85
N ALA A 204 9.59 -19.91 13.84
CA ALA A 204 8.54 -19.39 12.96
C ALA A 204 9.14 -19.08 11.58
N CYS A 205 8.70 -19.78 10.54
CA CYS A 205 9.11 -19.51 9.16
C CYS A 205 7.87 -19.30 8.28
N PRO A 206 7.04 -18.29 8.60
CA PRO A 206 5.79 -18.09 7.89
C PRO A 206 6.09 -17.83 6.41
N LEU A 207 5.24 -18.39 5.54
CA LEU A 207 5.43 -18.35 4.09
C LEU A 207 6.69 -19.11 3.62
N GLY A 208 7.29 -19.94 4.47
CA GLY A 208 8.32 -20.89 4.08
C GLY A 208 9.70 -20.32 3.77
N TYR A 209 9.97 -19.05 4.08
CA TYR A 209 11.29 -18.46 3.93
C TYR A 209 11.61 -17.40 4.98
N ARG A 210 12.88 -17.04 5.10
CA ARG A 210 13.39 -15.95 5.93
C ARG A 210 14.36 -15.12 5.16
N ASP A 211 14.12 -13.81 5.13
CA ASP A 211 15.10 -12.86 4.65
C ASP A 211 15.91 -12.25 5.80
N THR A 212 17.22 -12.15 5.60
CA THR A 212 18.12 -11.40 6.48
C THR A 212 18.50 -10.10 5.81
N TYR A 213 18.42 -8.99 6.53
CA TYR A 213 18.78 -7.65 6.08
C TYR A 213 19.94 -7.10 6.90
N ASN A 214 20.69 -6.16 6.33
CA ASN A 214 21.62 -5.33 7.08
C ASN A 214 20.89 -4.05 7.49
N ILE A 215 20.57 -3.91 8.78
CA ILE A 215 19.98 -2.68 9.33
C ILE A 215 21.00 -1.89 10.13
N THR A 216 20.85 -0.57 10.20
CA THR A 216 21.71 0.26 11.05
C THR A 216 21.54 -0.16 12.51
N LYS A 217 22.64 -0.30 13.25
CA LYS A 217 22.62 -0.58 14.69
C LYS A 217 22.01 0.61 15.44
N SER A 218 21.28 0.33 16.52
CA SER A 218 20.66 1.35 17.37
C SER A 218 21.67 2.39 17.91
N LEU A 219 22.94 2.01 18.11
CA LEU A 219 24.01 2.90 18.61
C LEU A 219 24.82 3.59 17.50
N SER A 220 24.57 3.29 16.22
CA SER A 220 25.34 3.87 15.11
C SER A 220 24.71 5.17 14.63
N ILE A 221 25.40 6.28 14.90
CA ILE A 221 24.98 7.63 14.48
C ILE A 221 25.63 7.95 13.13
N CYS A 222 24.94 7.58 12.05
CA CYS A 222 25.38 7.78 10.67
C CYS A 222 24.16 7.83 9.73
N TYR A 223 24.34 8.33 8.51
CA TYR A 223 23.29 8.33 7.49
C TYR A 223 23.52 7.27 6.40
N ASN A 224 22.42 6.73 5.88
CA ASN A 224 22.43 5.85 4.73
C ASN A 224 22.55 6.68 3.44
N GLU A 225 23.33 6.19 2.47
CA GLU A 225 23.53 6.90 1.21
C GLU A 225 22.25 6.90 0.35
N GLN A 226 22.07 7.94 -0.47
CA GLN A 226 20.92 7.99 -1.38
C GLN A 226 20.90 6.75 -2.29
N GLY A 227 19.73 6.12 -2.38
CA GLY A 227 19.56 4.89 -3.15
C GLY A 227 19.93 3.63 -2.36
N TYR A 228 20.33 3.74 -1.09
CA TYR A 228 20.37 2.62 -0.17
C TYR A 228 19.00 1.90 -0.21
N LYS A 229 19.04 0.58 -0.25
CA LYS A 229 17.85 -0.26 -0.19
C LYS A 229 18.20 -1.41 0.71
N TYR A 230 17.39 -1.65 1.73
CA TYR A 230 17.44 -2.90 2.45
C TYR A 230 17.07 -4.01 1.47
N LYS A 231 18.08 -4.71 0.98
CA LYS A 231 17.92 -5.92 0.18
C LYS A 231 18.22 -7.11 1.09
N PRO A 232 17.47 -8.22 0.94
CA PRO A 232 17.85 -9.47 1.57
C PRO A 232 19.29 -9.82 1.18
N ILE A 233 20.16 -9.96 2.17
CA ILE A 233 21.54 -10.45 1.98
C ILE A 233 21.59 -11.97 2.02
N LEU A 234 20.57 -12.60 2.58
CA LEU A 234 20.41 -14.04 2.66
C LEU A 234 18.91 -14.34 2.61
N ASN A 235 18.53 -15.29 1.75
CA ASN A 235 17.19 -15.85 1.66
C ASN A 235 17.31 -17.34 2.00
N GLU A 236 16.77 -17.74 3.14
CA GLU A 236 16.73 -19.13 3.58
C GLU A 236 15.32 -19.67 3.40
N ARG A 237 15.18 -20.80 2.70
CA ARG A 237 13.90 -21.50 2.61
C ARG A 237 13.81 -22.56 3.68
N CYS A 238 12.66 -22.66 4.32
CA CYS A 238 12.37 -23.61 5.38
C CYS A 238 11.57 -24.80 4.83
N ASP A 239 11.61 -25.94 5.53
CA ASP A 239 10.70 -27.04 5.24
C ASP A 239 9.25 -26.64 5.59
N CYS A 240 8.30 -27.05 4.75
CA CYS A 240 6.88 -26.74 4.97
C CYS A 240 6.38 -27.36 6.28
N SER A 241 5.73 -26.52 7.09
CA SER A 241 5.03 -26.87 8.32
C SER A 241 3.50 -26.76 8.14
N THR A 242 2.71 -26.97 9.20
CA THR A 242 1.26 -26.71 9.17
C THR A 242 0.92 -25.21 9.24
N GLU A 243 1.89 -24.35 9.55
CA GLU A 243 1.70 -22.88 9.58
C GLU A 243 1.71 -22.27 8.17
N ASP A 244 2.33 -22.98 7.22
CA ASP A 244 2.43 -22.68 5.78
C ASP A 244 1.21 -23.16 4.99
N LEU A 245 0.29 -23.86 5.69
CA LEU A 245 -0.92 -24.43 5.12
C LEU A 245 -2.16 -23.74 5.67
N GLU A 246 -3.13 -23.52 4.78
CA GLU A 246 -4.47 -23.10 5.13
C GLU A 246 -5.50 -24.16 4.71
N CYS A 247 -6.69 -24.09 5.31
CA CYS A 247 -7.77 -24.96 4.87
C CYS A 247 -8.21 -24.55 3.47
N ASP A 248 -8.32 -25.54 2.61
CA ASP A 248 -8.83 -25.38 1.27
C ASP A 248 -10.32 -25.02 1.30
N TYR A 249 -10.80 -24.54 0.17
CA TYR A 249 -12.18 -24.17 0.03
C TYR A 249 -13.12 -25.36 0.33
N GLY A 250 -14.20 -25.11 1.06
CA GLY A 250 -15.09 -26.18 1.56
C GLY A 250 -14.67 -26.81 2.89
N TYR A 251 -13.54 -26.39 3.49
CA TYR A 251 -13.03 -26.90 4.76
C TYR A 251 -12.90 -25.80 5.83
N ASN A 252 -13.09 -26.18 7.10
CA ASN A 252 -12.88 -25.34 8.27
C ASN A 252 -11.75 -25.88 9.13
N ARG A 253 -10.96 -24.97 9.71
CA ARG A 253 -9.89 -25.32 10.66
C ARG A 253 -10.51 -25.68 12.01
N THR A 254 -10.15 -26.85 12.53
CA THR A 254 -10.59 -27.33 13.84
C THR A 254 -9.70 -26.79 14.96
N LYS A 255 -10.07 -27.08 16.21
CA LYS A 255 -9.24 -26.73 17.38
C LYS A 255 -7.92 -27.51 17.43
N ASP A 256 -7.88 -28.68 16.79
CA ASP A 256 -6.71 -29.56 16.74
C ASP A 256 -5.80 -29.25 15.53
N ASP A 257 -5.99 -28.09 14.90
CA ASP A 257 -5.23 -27.62 13.75
C ASP A 257 -5.38 -28.47 12.47
N THR A 258 -6.49 -29.22 12.37
CA THR A 258 -6.85 -30.03 11.19
C THR A 258 -7.90 -29.32 10.32
N CYS A 259 -8.03 -29.71 9.05
CA CYS A 259 -9.06 -29.18 8.16
C CYS A 259 -10.19 -30.20 7.97
N GLU A 260 -11.39 -29.84 8.40
CA GLU A 260 -12.59 -30.68 8.28
C GLU A 260 -13.59 -30.09 7.30
N ARG A 261 -14.30 -30.95 6.58
CA ARG A 261 -15.31 -30.51 5.61
C ARG A 261 -16.46 -29.79 6.29
N MET A 262 -16.88 -28.69 5.69
CA MET A 262 -18.08 -27.98 6.12
C MET A 262 -19.32 -28.86 5.92
N LYS A 263 -20.17 -28.94 6.95
CA LYS A 263 -21.42 -29.71 6.88
C LYS A 263 -22.36 -29.08 5.86
N GLY A 264 -22.96 -29.91 5.00
CA GLY A 264 -23.89 -29.48 3.96
C GLY A 264 -23.24 -28.85 2.73
N TYR A 265 -21.90 -28.83 2.67
CA TYR A 265 -21.16 -28.29 1.54
C TYR A 265 -20.93 -29.36 0.46
N ASN A 266 -21.38 -29.10 -0.77
CA ASN A 266 -21.18 -30.01 -1.89
C ASN A 266 -20.03 -29.54 -2.78
N LEU A 267 -18.90 -30.23 -2.68
CA LEU A 267 -17.69 -29.94 -3.46
C LEU A 267 -17.88 -30.12 -4.98
N ALA A 268 -19.00 -30.69 -5.45
CA ALA A 268 -19.32 -30.74 -6.88
C ALA A 268 -19.66 -29.36 -7.46
N ASP A 269 -20.09 -28.42 -6.61
CA ASP A 269 -20.41 -27.03 -7.01
C ASP A 269 -19.13 -26.20 -7.29
N ASP A 270 -17.96 -26.72 -6.92
CA ASP A 270 -16.65 -26.06 -7.05
C ASP A 270 -15.96 -26.28 -8.38
N CYS A 271 -16.65 -26.88 -9.35
CA CYS A 271 -16.07 -27.05 -10.66
C CYS A 271 -15.89 -25.69 -11.36
N PRO A 272 -14.68 -25.37 -11.84
CA PRO A 272 -14.49 -24.23 -12.72
C PRO A 272 -15.40 -24.35 -13.96
N PRO A 273 -16.06 -23.26 -14.42
CA PRO A 273 -16.93 -23.32 -15.58
C PRO A 273 -16.25 -23.94 -16.81
N GLY A 274 -16.84 -25.01 -17.36
CA GLY A 274 -16.33 -25.71 -18.53
C GLY A 274 -15.23 -26.75 -18.25
N ALA A 275 -14.86 -26.97 -16.98
CA ALA A 275 -13.96 -28.06 -16.62
C ALA A 275 -14.71 -29.39 -16.53
N LYS A 276 -14.12 -30.47 -17.07
CA LYS A 276 -14.63 -31.84 -16.92
C LYS A 276 -14.21 -32.48 -15.60
N TYR A 277 -13.07 -32.03 -15.07
CA TYR A 277 -12.48 -32.53 -13.84
C TYR A 277 -11.88 -31.38 -13.04
N PHE A 278 -11.86 -31.53 -11.72
CA PHE A 278 -11.15 -30.61 -10.82
C PHE A 278 -10.30 -31.40 -9.82
N ASN A 279 -9.24 -30.77 -9.31
CA ASN A 279 -8.36 -31.35 -8.30
C ASN A 279 -8.86 -30.93 -6.92
N ARG A 280 -9.26 -31.91 -6.12
CA ARG A 280 -9.69 -31.72 -4.73
C ARG A 280 -8.59 -32.13 -3.77
N THR A 281 -8.37 -31.37 -2.71
CA THR A 281 -7.46 -31.75 -1.62
C THR A 281 -8.00 -32.94 -0.82
N LYS A 282 -7.15 -33.94 -0.53
CA LYS A 282 -7.53 -35.14 0.23
C LYS A 282 -7.61 -34.88 1.73
N SER A 283 -6.70 -34.05 2.25
CA SER A 283 -6.60 -33.72 3.67
C SER A 283 -7.35 -32.43 4.05
N GLY A 284 -7.86 -31.70 3.05
CA GLY A 284 -8.44 -30.37 3.24
C GLY A 284 -7.43 -29.23 3.34
N PHE A 285 -6.13 -29.48 3.21
CA PHE A 285 -5.11 -28.43 3.23
C PHE A 285 -4.68 -28.00 1.84
N ARG A 286 -4.41 -26.70 1.69
CA ARG A 286 -3.67 -26.12 0.56
C ARG A 286 -2.52 -25.25 1.07
N LEU A 287 -1.53 -25.04 0.21
CA LEU A 287 -0.42 -24.14 0.49
C LEU A 287 -0.89 -22.68 0.46
N ILE A 288 -0.44 -21.86 1.41
CA ILE A 288 -0.78 -20.43 1.43
C ILE A 288 -0.22 -19.75 0.15
N PRO A 289 -1.01 -18.92 -0.55
CA PRO A 289 -0.53 -18.21 -1.72
C PRO A 289 0.71 -17.34 -1.42
N GLY A 290 1.78 -17.55 -2.19
CA GLY A 290 3.05 -16.84 -2.04
C GLY A 290 4.08 -17.54 -1.16
N ASP A 291 3.69 -18.64 -0.51
CA ASP A 291 4.59 -19.49 0.28
C ASP A 291 5.68 -20.14 -0.59
N ARG A 292 6.90 -20.23 -0.06
CA ARG A 292 8.09 -20.72 -0.75
C ARG A 292 8.77 -21.87 -0.01
N CYS A 293 8.09 -22.52 0.93
CA CYS A 293 8.64 -23.61 1.72
C CYS A 293 9.09 -24.79 0.85
N LEU A 294 10.03 -25.57 1.36
CA LEU A 294 10.52 -26.80 0.76
C LEU A 294 9.60 -27.97 1.13
N PRO A 295 9.12 -28.77 0.17
CA PRO A 295 8.21 -29.87 0.46
C PRO A 295 8.88 -30.97 1.30
N SER A 296 8.45 -31.09 2.55
CA SER A 296 8.74 -32.20 3.47
C SER A 296 7.89 -33.45 3.17
N SER A 297 8.25 -34.61 3.73
CA SER A 297 7.43 -35.84 3.59
C SER A 297 6.01 -35.66 4.16
N VAL A 298 5.88 -34.93 5.26
CA VAL A 298 4.61 -34.61 5.92
C VAL A 298 3.76 -33.67 5.06
N SER A 299 4.31 -32.54 4.64
CA SER A 299 3.59 -31.58 3.79
C SER A 299 3.17 -32.18 2.45
N ARG A 300 3.99 -33.05 1.83
CA ARG A 300 3.60 -33.78 0.62
C ARG A 300 2.40 -34.69 0.84
N GLN A 301 2.24 -35.26 2.03
CA GLN A 301 1.08 -36.10 2.35
C GLN A 301 -0.17 -35.24 2.55
N LEU A 302 -0.04 -34.10 3.23
CA LEU A 302 -1.14 -33.16 3.44
C LEU A 302 -1.58 -32.52 2.12
N LEU A 303 -0.66 -32.10 1.25
CA LEU A 303 -0.97 -31.45 -0.03
C LEU A 303 -1.43 -32.40 -1.14
N LYS A 304 -1.68 -33.69 -0.85
CA LYS A 304 -2.17 -34.63 -1.87
C LYS A 304 -3.55 -34.21 -2.37
N THR A 305 -3.70 -34.22 -3.69
CA THR A 305 -4.98 -34.03 -4.35
C THR A 305 -5.50 -35.32 -4.97
N GLU A 306 -6.79 -35.33 -5.27
CA GLU A 306 -7.46 -36.30 -6.11
C GLU A 306 -8.26 -35.60 -7.20
N GLN A 307 -8.26 -36.17 -8.39
CA GLN A 307 -9.03 -35.66 -9.50
C GLN A 307 -10.46 -36.21 -9.42
N LEU A 308 -11.45 -35.33 -9.52
CA LEU A 308 -12.86 -35.69 -9.49
C LEU A 308 -13.58 -35.15 -10.71
N PRO A 309 -14.56 -35.89 -11.26
CA PRO A 309 -15.39 -35.39 -12.33
C PRO A 309 -16.30 -34.28 -11.81
N CYS A 310 -16.51 -33.27 -12.64
CA CYS A 310 -17.51 -32.26 -12.38
C CYS A 310 -18.92 -32.80 -12.68
N VAL A 311 -19.89 -32.47 -11.84
CA VAL A 311 -21.28 -32.91 -12.00
C VAL A 311 -22.10 -31.73 -12.55
N GLY A 312 -22.88 -31.95 -13.61
CA GLY A 312 -23.75 -30.93 -14.19
C GLY A 312 -23.16 -30.12 -15.37
N HIS A 313 -21.90 -30.35 -15.73
CA HIS A 313 -21.35 -29.94 -17.03
C HIS A 313 -21.48 -31.08 -18.04
N GLU A 314 -22.72 -31.42 -18.41
CA GLU A 314 -22.93 -32.09 -19.68
C GLU A 314 -22.38 -31.13 -20.75
N GLU A 315 -21.57 -31.66 -21.68
CA GLU A 315 -21.18 -30.88 -22.85
C GLU A 315 -22.47 -30.30 -23.44
N GLU A 316 -22.57 -28.98 -23.59
CA GLU A 316 -23.54 -28.39 -24.51
C GLU A 316 -23.14 -28.84 -25.93
N ALA A 317 -23.42 -30.11 -26.24
CA ALA A 317 -23.26 -30.76 -27.52
C ALA A 317 -24.32 -30.20 -28.49
N GLY A 318 -24.29 -28.89 -28.69
CA GLY A 318 -25.29 -28.15 -29.46
C GLY A 318 -24.71 -27.01 -30.29
N PHE A 319 -23.60 -26.39 -29.87
CA PHE A 319 -23.07 -25.20 -30.56
C PHE A 319 -21.88 -25.46 -31.49
N ASP A 320 -21.08 -26.50 -31.25
CA ASP A 320 -19.94 -26.82 -32.13
C ASP A 320 -20.38 -27.43 -33.47
N ASN A 321 -21.47 -28.20 -33.48
CA ASN A 321 -22.06 -28.74 -34.71
C ASN A 321 -22.65 -27.64 -35.60
N ALA A 322 -23.20 -26.57 -35.02
CA ALA A 322 -23.69 -25.41 -35.76
C ALA A 322 -22.53 -24.61 -36.37
N ARG A 323 -21.42 -24.45 -35.63
CA ARG A 323 -20.23 -23.75 -36.12
C ARG A 323 -19.53 -24.51 -37.25
N GLU A 324 -19.46 -25.83 -37.16
CA GLU A 324 -18.87 -26.69 -38.20
C GLU A 324 -19.80 -26.85 -39.42
N ALA A 325 -21.13 -26.82 -39.24
CA ALA A 325 -22.10 -26.77 -40.33
C ALA A 325 -22.08 -25.43 -41.10
N ILE A 326 -21.96 -24.31 -40.39
CA ILE A 326 -21.80 -22.97 -41.01
C ILE A 326 -20.45 -22.89 -41.75
N ARG A 327 -19.39 -23.51 -41.21
CA ARG A 327 -18.07 -23.58 -41.87
C ARG A 327 -18.09 -24.43 -43.16
N ARG A 328 -18.94 -25.45 -43.23
CA ARG A 328 -19.12 -26.29 -44.45
C ARG A 328 -20.08 -25.67 -45.47
N ALA A 329 -21.04 -24.85 -45.05
CA ALA A 329 -21.94 -24.13 -45.96
C ALA A 329 -21.30 -22.88 -46.60
N GLY A 330 -20.23 -22.32 -46.01
CA GLY A 330 -19.53 -21.14 -46.51
C GLY A 330 -18.49 -21.37 -47.64
N VAL A 331 -18.27 -22.61 -48.09
CA VAL A 331 -17.20 -22.94 -49.06
C VAL A 331 -17.77 -23.33 -50.42
N THR A 332 -18.66 -22.51 -50.99
CA THR A 332 -18.97 -22.60 -52.44
C THR A 332 -19.41 -21.28 -53.10
N ALA A 333 -19.18 -20.13 -52.46
CA ALA A 333 -19.45 -18.82 -53.08
C ALA A 333 -18.37 -17.74 -52.81
N GLY A 334 -17.39 -17.99 -51.94
CA GLY A 334 -16.41 -16.98 -51.50
C GLY A 334 -15.11 -16.88 -52.31
N ARG A 335 -14.85 -17.77 -53.28
CA ARG A 335 -13.54 -17.84 -53.96
C ARG A 335 -13.36 -16.84 -55.11
N VAL A 336 -14.43 -16.35 -55.73
CA VAL A 336 -14.32 -15.39 -56.84
C VAL A 336 -14.35 -13.94 -56.34
N VAL A 337 -15.17 -13.65 -55.32
CA VAL A 337 -15.32 -12.28 -54.77
C VAL A 337 -14.10 -11.89 -53.92
N GLY A 338 -13.55 -12.81 -53.12
CA GLY A 338 -12.36 -12.55 -52.31
C GLY A 338 -11.09 -12.27 -53.13
N GLY A 339 -10.94 -12.94 -54.28
CA GLY A 339 -9.80 -12.72 -55.18
C GLY A 339 -9.81 -11.33 -55.82
N VAL A 340 -10.98 -10.85 -56.24
CA VAL A 340 -11.13 -9.52 -56.85
C VAL A 340 -10.92 -8.42 -55.80
N ILE A 341 -11.42 -8.59 -54.57
CA ILE A 341 -11.23 -7.61 -53.50
C ILE A 341 -9.75 -7.54 -53.07
N ILE A 342 -9.07 -8.68 -52.93
CA ILE A 342 -7.64 -8.70 -52.61
C ILE A 342 -6.81 -8.06 -53.73
N ALA A 343 -7.13 -8.33 -55.00
CA ALA A 343 -6.47 -7.68 -56.13
C ALA A 343 -6.66 -6.16 -56.13
N LEU A 344 -7.88 -5.67 -55.85
CA LEU A 344 -8.16 -4.23 -55.74
C LEU A 344 -7.45 -3.58 -54.55
N ILE A 345 -7.35 -4.26 -53.41
CA ILE A 345 -6.60 -3.77 -52.23
C ILE A 345 -5.10 -3.71 -52.52
N VAL A 346 -4.54 -4.70 -53.19
CA VAL A 346 -3.11 -4.70 -53.57
C VAL A 346 -2.79 -3.58 -54.56
N VAL A 347 -3.67 -3.34 -55.54
CA VAL A 347 -3.51 -2.22 -56.48
C VAL A 347 -3.64 -0.88 -55.75
N ALA A 348 -4.60 -0.72 -54.83
CA ALA A 348 -4.74 0.48 -54.03
C ALA A 348 -3.51 0.73 -53.14
N PHE A 349 -2.97 -0.31 -52.49
CA PHE A 349 -1.74 -0.21 -51.70
C PHE A 349 -0.52 0.12 -52.56
N ALA A 350 -0.42 -0.43 -53.77
CA ALA A 350 0.67 -0.09 -54.70
C ALA A 350 0.58 1.37 -55.17
N VAL A 351 -0.63 1.87 -55.44
CA VAL A 351 -0.85 3.28 -55.80
C VAL A 351 -0.54 4.20 -54.62
N VAL A 352 -0.97 3.86 -53.40
CA VAL A 352 -0.66 4.64 -52.19
C VAL A 352 0.85 4.60 -51.89
N ALA A 353 1.50 3.44 -52.00
CA ALA A 353 2.93 3.31 -51.80
C ALA A 353 3.72 4.10 -52.86
N PHE A 354 3.28 4.09 -54.12
CA PHE A 354 3.87 4.89 -55.19
C PHE A 354 3.64 6.39 -54.98
N TYR A 355 2.46 6.78 -54.51
CA TYR A 355 2.14 8.17 -54.15
C TYR A 355 2.97 8.65 -52.95
N CYS A 356 3.17 7.81 -51.93
CA CYS A 356 4.05 8.08 -50.79
C CYS A 356 5.53 8.12 -51.22
N PHE A 357 5.97 7.24 -52.12
CA PHE A 357 7.34 7.23 -52.64
C PHE A 357 7.65 8.50 -53.45
N LEU A 358 6.70 8.97 -54.27
CA LEU A 358 6.83 10.24 -55.00
C LEU A 358 6.78 11.47 -54.09
N ARG A 359 6.05 11.41 -52.97
CA ARG A 359 5.92 12.52 -52.01
C ARG A 359 7.02 12.54 -50.93
N CYS A 360 7.83 11.49 -50.82
CA CYS A 360 8.97 11.39 -49.88
C CYS A 360 10.32 11.81 -50.49
N ARG A 361 10.34 12.46 -51.66
CA ARG A 361 11.57 13.04 -52.25
C ARG A 361 11.58 14.56 -52.28
N GLU A 362 11.00 15.19 -51.26
CA GLU A 362 11.26 16.59 -50.96
C GLU A 362 11.07 16.82 -49.45
N HIS A 363 12.11 17.34 -48.79
CA HIS A 363 12.24 17.62 -47.36
C HIS A 363 12.56 16.45 -46.40
N SER A 364 13.85 16.19 -46.24
CA SER A 364 14.51 16.08 -44.92
C SER A 364 15.30 17.39 -44.77
N PRO A 365 15.44 18.05 -43.59
CA PRO A 365 15.84 17.42 -42.33
C PRO A 365 15.25 18.01 -41.04
N ALA A 366 15.46 17.30 -39.93
CA ALA A 366 16.05 17.80 -38.66
C ALA A 366 15.48 17.08 -37.44
N THR A 367 16.35 16.28 -36.82
CA THR A 367 16.70 16.26 -35.40
C THR A 367 15.74 16.95 -34.41
N TYR A 368 15.27 16.19 -33.42
CA TYR A 368 14.88 16.76 -32.12
C TYR A 368 15.57 16.02 -30.98
N GLU A 369 16.47 16.77 -30.34
CA GLU A 369 16.91 16.61 -28.96
C GLU A 369 15.97 17.43 -28.05
N LYS A 370 15.90 17.04 -26.77
CA LYS A 370 15.36 17.74 -25.58
C LYS A 370 13.93 17.39 -25.12
N VAL A 371 13.86 16.77 -23.94
CA VAL A 371 12.89 17.15 -22.92
C VAL A 371 13.64 17.94 -21.85
N LEU A 372 13.47 19.26 -21.91
CA LEU A 372 13.93 20.23 -20.92
C LEU A 372 12.75 20.47 -19.96
N TYR A 373 12.90 20.16 -18.67
CA TYR A 373 11.93 20.53 -17.65
C TYR A 373 12.13 22.00 -17.24
N GLN A 374 11.03 22.75 -17.16
CA GLN A 374 11.00 24.17 -16.77
C GLN A 374 10.45 24.28 -15.34
N LYS A 375 11.22 24.95 -14.45
CA LYS A 375 10.75 25.36 -13.12
C LYS A 375 9.80 26.56 -13.27
N LEU A 376 8.61 26.47 -12.67
CA LEU A 376 7.76 27.63 -12.39
C LEU A 376 8.05 28.13 -10.97
N PRO A 377 8.35 29.42 -10.76
CA PRO A 377 8.35 30.01 -9.44
C PRO A 377 6.90 30.27 -9.00
N MET A 378 6.57 29.92 -7.75
CA MET A 378 5.38 30.47 -7.09
C MET A 378 5.75 31.88 -6.62
N VAL A 379 5.31 32.89 -7.37
CA VAL A 379 5.37 34.29 -6.95
C VAL A 379 3.94 34.75 -6.75
N ASP A 380 3.71 35.44 -5.63
CA ASP A 380 2.42 36.01 -5.24
C ASP A 380 1.75 36.75 -6.40
N ALA A 381 0.48 36.42 -6.66
CA ALA A 381 -0.32 36.98 -7.74
C ALA A 381 -0.58 38.49 -7.63
N ALA A 382 -0.07 39.16 -6.60
CA ALA A 382 -0.26 40.60 -6.37
C ALA A 382 0.93 41.48 -6.77
N ALA A 383 2.12 40.93 -7.04
CA ALA A 383 3.33 41.76 -7.22
C ALA A 383 3.77 42.01 -8.69
N ALA A 384 3.13 41.40 -9.69
CA ALA A 384 3.58 41.47 -11.08
C ALA A 384 2.79 42.44 -12.00
N ALA A 385 1.78 43.14 -11.50
CA ALA A 385 1.03 44.14 -12.27
C ALA A 385 1.57 45.55 -12.01
N GLY A 386 2.83 45.79 -12.38
CA GLY A 386 3.46 47.09 -12.13
C GLY A 386 4.79 47.31 -12.83
N LYS A 387 4.79 47.35 -14.17
CA LYS A 387 5.52 48.33 -15.02
C LYS A 387 5.78 47.81 -16.45
N LYS A 388 5.50 48.71 -17.42
CA LYS A 388 5.81 48.71 -18.88
C LYS A 388 4.87 47.83 -19.73
N GLY A 389 3.98 48.33 -20.61
CA GLY A 389 4.01 49.50 -21.50
C GLY A 389 5.02 49.28 -22.63
N THR A 390 4.74 49.24 -23.94
CA THR A 390 3.56 49.50 -24.79
C THR A 390 3.98 49.01 -26.19
N ALA A 391 3.16 48.26 -26.93
CA ALA A 391 3.05 48.37 -28.41
C ALA A 391 2.10 47.33 -29.05
N VAL A 392 1.02 47.89 -29.60
CA VAL A 392 0.24 47.47 -30.77
C VAL A 392 -0.80 46.35 -30.61
N ALA A 393 -2.01 46.75 -31.00
CA ALA A 393 -3.31 46.14 -30.80
C ALA A 393 -3.77 45.27 -31.99
N GLN A 394 -4.98 44.74 -31.85
CA GLN A 394 -5.82 43.96 -32.79
C GLN A 394 -5.62 42.44 -32.59
N THR A 395 -6.62 41.62 -32.25
CA THR A 395 -8.06 41.70 -32.53
C THR A 395 -8.81 40.89 -31.46
N MET A 396 -9.87 41.46 -30.88
CA MET A 396 -10.86 40.70 -30.11
C MET A 396 -11.81 39.98 -31.08
N THR A 397 -11.99 38.67 -30.88
CA THR A 397 -13.24 37.99 -31.20
C THR A 397 -13.58 37.02 -30.07
N SER A 398 -14.83 37.13 -29.63
CA SER A 398 -15.45 36.45 -28.50
C SER A 398 -15.50 34.93 -28.68
N LEU A 399 -15.26 34.20 -27.60
CA LEU A 399 -15.74 32.84 -27.42
C LEU A 399 -16.46 32.75 -26.07
N THR A 400 -17.77 32.55 -26.15
CA THR A 400 -18.66 32.21 -25.03
C THR A 400 -18.27 30.89 -24.38
N PRO A 401 -18.41 30.73 -23.05
CA PRO A 401 -18.13 29.47 -22.38
C PRO A 401 -19.21 28.41 -22.68
N PRO A 402 -18.84 27.10 -22.68
CA PRO A 402 -19.79 26.00 -22.91
C PRO A 402 -20.70 25.75 -21.69
N PRO A 403 -21.87 25.13 -21.89
CA PRO A 403 -22.84 24.90 -20.81
C PRO A 403 -22.38 23.78 -19.85
N PRO A 404 -22.88 23.78 -18.59
CA PRO A 404 -22.52 22.77 -17.60
C PRO A 404 -23.14 21.40 -17.89
N LEU A 405 -22.40 20.34 -17.54
CA LEU A 405 -22.79 18.94 -17.67
C LEU A 405 -23.95 18.55 -16.73
N PRO A 406 -24.83 17.62 -17.13
CA PRO A 406 -26.02 17.25 -16.37
C PRO A 406 -25.70 16.38 -15.14
N GLN A 407 -26.40 16.64 -14.03
CA GLN A 407 -26.33 15.84 -12.81
C GLN A 407 -27.10 14.50 -12.94
N PRO A 408 -26.64 13.42 -12.28
CA PRO A 408 -27.34 12.14 -12.27
C PRO A 408 -28.61 12.16 -11.40
N PRO A 409 -29.62 11.33 -11.70
CA PRO A 409 -30.93 11.42 -11.06
C PRO A 409 -30.93 10.91 -9.61
N HIS A 410 -31.61 11.66 -8.75
CA HIS A 410 -31.96 11.29 -7.38
C HIS A 410 -32.75 9.98 -7.33
N ARG A 411 -32.29 9.02 -6.53
CA ARG A 411 -33.00 7.79 -6.20
C ARG A 411 -33.81 8.00 -4.91
N PRO A 412 -35.12 7.72 -4.87
CA PRO A 412 -35.92 7.86 -3.65
C PRO A 412 -35.59 6.76 -2.62
N PRO A 413 -35.85 7.00 -1.32
CA PRO A 413 -35.51 6.06 -0.25
C PRO A 413 -36.38 4.81 -0.29
N ARG A 414 -35.75 3.63 -0.17
CA ARG A 414 -36.43 2.35 0.09
C ARG A 414 -36.92 2.32 1.54
N THR A 415 -38.22 2.18 1.72
CA THR A 415 -38.86 1.83 2.98
C THR A 415 -38.49 0.39 3.37
N LEU A 416 -37.84 0.22 4.52
CA LEU A 416 -37.62 -1.07 5.17
C LEU A 416 -38.85 -1.41 6.01
N SER A 417 -39.64 -2.38 5.53
CA SER A 417 -40.70 -3.02 6.32
C SER A 417 -40.07 -3.95 7.36
N ARG A 418 -40.28 -3.65 8.64
CA ARG A 418 -40.06 -4.57 9.76
C ARG A 418 -40.99 -5.78 9.62
N THR A 419 -40.44 -6.99 9.66
CA THR A 419 -41.15 -8.21 10.09
C THR A 419 -40.66 -8.61 11.48
N PRO A 420 -41.51 -9.18 12.34
CA PRO A 420 -41.16 -9.51 13.73
C PRO A 420 -40.40 -10.83 13.82
N GLU A 421 -39.52 -10.90 14.82
CA GLU A 421 -38.78 -12.09 15.24
C GLU A 421 -39.69 -13.21 15.74
N LEU A 422 -39.26 -14.45 15.46
CA LEU A 422 -39.61 -15.68 16.17
C LEU A 422 -38.35 -16.55 16.26
#